data_AF-A0A8H7UK33-F1
#
_entry.id   AF-A0A8H7UK33-F1
#
_cell.length_a   1.000
_cell.length_b   1.000
_cell.length_c   1.000
_cell.angle_alpha   90.00
_cell.angle_beta   90.00
_cell.angle_gamma   90.00
#
_symmetry.space_group_name_H-M   'P 1'
#
loop_
_entity.id
_entity.type
_entity.pdbx_description
1 polymer ?
#
loop_
_entity_poly.entity_id
_entity_poly.type
_entity_poly.pdbx_seq_one_letter_code
_entity_poly.pdbx_strand_id
1 'polypeptide(L)'
;TTLAHSALSYRSFQSSAIVCAKKHPKQIRKENLAKRAAIVTEYERSKPSPVVAAPTPFYASLHTSETVSRATDTYQHGLTAEDAVLLFEKAPQAVTDITKSSVVRSKEEALKAEQQKADIVKQIVSLQNANAKAIQLWNVQRCIEWFGRKEGDTGSPEVQAAILSVRIQHLHSHLQQHKKDRHNYRQLRSMVHQRAKILKYLKNKSLTRYNSCLEQLGLQPRAVEGEIIV
;
A
#
# COMPACT_ATOMS: atom_id res chain seq x y z
N THR A 1 -81.06 29.33 30.72
CA THR A 1 -80.68 28.79 29.39
C THR A 1 -79.63 29.74 28.85
N THR A 2 -78.36 29.44 28.66
CA THR A 2 -77.64 28.23 28.22
C THR A 2 -76.16 28.41 28.61
N LEU A 3 -75.58 27.44 29.32
CA LEU A 3 -74.17 27.40 29.68
C LEU A 3 -73.32 27.00 28.46
N ALA A 4 -72.22 27.74 28.27
CA ALA A 4 -71.15 27.42 27.35
C ALA A 4 -70.50 26.07 27.72
N HIS A 5 -70.28 25.21 26.73
CA HIS A 5 -69.34 24.10 26.82
C HIS A 5 -68.34 24.23 25.68
N SER A 6 -67.11 24.52 26.08
CA SER A 6 -65.90 24.46 25.28
C SER A 6 -65.74 23.07 24.68
N ALA A 7 -65.76 23.00 23.34
CA ALA A 7 -65.43 21.78 22.61
C ALA A 7 -63.94 21.50 22.77
N LEU A 8 -63.60 20.59 23.69
CA LEU A 8 -62.32 19.90 23.71
C LEU A 8 -62.16 19.19 22.36
N SER A 9 -61.34 19.76 21.48
CA SER A 9 -60.92 19.13 20.22
C SER A 9 -60.03 17.93 20.56
N TYR A 10 -60.66 16.78 20.74
CA TYR A 10 -59.97 15.50 20.68
C TYR A 10 -59.38 15.38 19.28
N ARG A 11 -58.07 15.60 19.13
CA ARG A 11 -57.34 15.19 17.93
C ARG A 11 -57.52 13.67 17.82
N SER A 12 -58.43 13.25 16.96
CA SER A 12 -58.56 11.85 16.60
C SER A 12 -57.22 11.42 15.99
N PHE A 13 -56.54 10.48 16.65
CA PHE A 13 -55.51 9.70 15.98
C PHE A 13 -56.22 8.93 14.87
N GLN A 14 -56.26 9.49 13.67
CA GLN A 14 -56.57 8.73 12.48
C GLN A 14 -55.40 7.77 12.26
N SER A 15 -55.47 6.58 12.86
CA SER A 15 -54.75 5.44 12.32
C SER A 15 -55.36 5.16 10.95
N SER A 16 -54.81 5.74 9.89
CA SER A 16 -55.09 5.26 8.55
C SER A 16 -54.69 3.78 8.54
N ALA A 17 -55.69 2.90 8.55
CA ALA A 17 -55.46 1.48 8.39
C ALA A 17 -54.89 1.30 6.98
N ILE A 18 -53.56 1.21 6.87
CA ILE A 18 -52.92 0.76 5.64
C ILE A 18 -53.39 -0.68 5.46
N VAL A 19 -54.43 -0.88 4.64
CA VAL A 19 -54.84 -2.19 4.19
C VAL A 19 -53.69 -2.74 3.36
N CYS A 20 -52.80 -3.51 3.99
CA CYS A 20 -51.73 -4.20 3.29
C CYS A 20 -52.35 -5.38 2.54
N ALA A 21 -52.88 -5.11 1.33
CA ALA A 21 -53.35 -6.15 0.44
C ALA A 21 -52.21 -7.16 0.21
N LYS A 22 -52.48 -8.46 0.41
CA LYS A 22 -51.48 -9.52 0.22
C LYS A 22 -51.02 -9.51 -1.24
N LYS A 23 -49.74 -9.17 -1.48
CA LYS A 23 -49.16 -9.17 -2.83
C LYS A 23 -49.22 -10.58 -3.43
N HIS A 24 -49.43 -10.66 -4.74
CA HIS A 24 -49.44 -11.94 -5.45
C HIS A 24 -48.05 -12.64 -5.37
N PRO A 25 -47.94 -13.97 -5.19
CA PRO A 25 -46.65 -14.67 -5.01
C PRO A 25 -45.61 -14.40 -6.11
N LYS A 26 -46.04 -14.28 -7.37
CA LYS A 26 -45.17 -13.91 -8.50
C LYS A 26 -44.57 -12.50 -8.35
N GLN A 27 -45.35 -11.55 -7.83
CA GLN A 27 -44.90 -10.18 -7.58
C GLN A 27 -43.88 -10.14 -6.45
N ILE A 28 -44.10 -10.89 -5.37
CA ILE A 28 -43.14 -11.05 -4.27
C ILE A 28 -41.83 -11.64 -4.80
N ARG A 29 -41.89 -12.69 -5.63
CA ARG A 29 -40.69 -13.28 -6.26
C ARG A 29 -39.95 -12.27 -7.14
N LYS A 30 -40.66 -11.49 -7.96
CA LYS A 30 -40.08 -10.45 -8.82
C LYS A 30 -39.38 -9.37 -7.99
N GLU A 31 -40.03 -8.88 -6.94
CA GLU A 31 -39.45 -7.90 -6.01
C GLU A 31 -38.21 -8.44 -5.30
N ASN A 32 -38.25 -9.70 -4.83
CA ASN A 32 -37.10 -10.33 -4.19
C ASN A 32 -35.93 -10.56 -5.17
N LEU A 33 -36.21 -10.93 -6.42
CA LEU A 33 -35.20 -11.03 -7.47
C LEU A 33 -34.59 -9.66 -7.81
N ALA A 34 -35.42 -8.61 -7.90
CA ALA A 34 -34.95 -7.25 -8.13
C ALA A 34 -34.06 -6.75 -6.98
N LYS A 35 -34.45 -7.01 -5.72
CA LYS A 35 -33.62 -6.69 -4.54
C LYS A 35 -32.28 -7.43 -4.58
N ARG A 36 -32.29 -8.74 -4.89
CA ARG A 36 -31.06 -9.54 -5.04
C ARG A 36 -30.18 -9.01 -6.15
N ALA A 37 -30.75 -8.68 -7.31
CA ALA A 37 -30.03 -8.11 -8.43
C ALA A 37 -29.41 -6.75 -8.06
N ALA A 38 -30.15 -5.87 -7.38
CA ALA A 38 -29.65 -4.59 -6.90
C ALA A 38 -28.42 -4.76 -5.99
N ILE A 39 -28.52 -5.64 -4.98
CA ILE A 39 -27.39 -5.95 -4.06
C ILE A 39 -26.17 -6.46 -4.84
N VAL A 40 -26.38 -7.36 -5.81
CA VAL A 40 -25.28 -7.86 -6.65
C VAL A 40 -24.67 -6.72 -7.47
N THR A 41 -25.48 -5.87 -8.12
CA THR A 41 -24.97 -4.75 -8.93
C THR A 41 -24.20 -3.72 -8.09
N GLU A 42 -24.65 -3.42 -6.87
CA GLU A 42 -23.94 -2.54 -5.94
C GLU A 42 -22.59 -3.15 -5.50
N TYR A 43 -22.59 -4.44 -5.21
CA TYR A 43 -21.37 -5.19 -4.91
C TYR A 43 -20.40 -5.25 -6.11
N GLU A 44 -20.93 -5.38 -7.33
CA GLU A 44 -20.10 -5.38 -8.54
C GLU A 44 -19.46 -4.03 -8.85
N ARG A 45 -20.16 -2.93 -8.57
CA ARG A 45 -19.62 -1.57 -8.70
C ARG A 45 -18.49 -1.30 -7.72
N SER A 46 -18.62 -1.80 -6.50
CA SER A 46 -17.65 -1.62 -5.41
C SER A 46 -16.59 -2.73 -5.36
N LYS A 47 -16.52 -3.60 -6.39
CA LYS A 47 -15.71 -4.82 -6.41
C LYS A 47 -14.22 -4.46 -6.33
N PRO A 48 -13.52 -4.80 -5.22
CA PRO A 48 -12.10 -4.54 -5.09
C PRO A 48 -11.31 -5.43 -6.06
N SER A 49 -10.28 -4.86 -6.70
CA SER A 49 -9.40 -5.61 -7.60
C SER A 49 -8.50 -6.57 -6.82
N PRO A 50 -8.28 -7.81 -7.28
CA PRO A 50 -7.31 -8.73 -6.66
C PRO A 50 -5.85 -8.34 -6.97
N VAL A 51 -5.62 -7.42 -7.91
CA VAL A 51 -4.29 -6.97 -8.34
C VAL A 51 -3.91 -5.69 -7.62
N VAL A 52 -4.79 -4.69 -7.64
CA VAL A 52 -4.56 -3.35 -7.10
C VAL A 52 -5.05 -3.30 -5.65
N ALA A 53 -4.14 -2.99 -4.73
CA ALA A 53 -4.46 -2.79 -3.33
C ALA A 53 -5.11 -1.41 -3.08
N ALA A 54 -5.91 -1.32 -2.03
CA ALA A 54 -6.36 -0.05 -1.50
C ALA A 54 -5.17 0.77 -0.95
N PRO A 55 -5.24 2.11 -0.97
CA PRO A 55 -4.18 2.93 -0.39
C PRO A 55 -4.12 2.71 1.12
N THR A 56 -2.96 2.29 1.62
CA THR A 56 -2.68 2.09 3.05
C THR A 56 -1.45 2.87 3.49
N PRO A 57 -1.26 3.12 4.80
CA PRO A 57 -0.05 3.77 5.32
C PRO A 57 1.24 3.06 4.90
N PHE A 58 1.19 1.73 4.75
CA PHE A 58 2.30 0.94 4.23
C PHE A 58 2.70 1.39 2.82
N TYR A 59 1.75 1.48 1.88
CA TYR A 59 2.03 1.94 0.51
C TYR A 59 2.47 3.39 0.44
N ALA A 60 1.99 4.24 1.35
CA ALA A 60 2.44 5.63 1.45
C ALA A 60 3.92 5.75 1.86
N SER A 61 4.47 4.73 2.54
CA SER A 61 5.87 4.69 2.93
C SER A 61 6.83 4.17 1.84
N LEU A 62 6.31 3.65 0.73
CA LEU A 62 7.12 3.07 -0.35
C LEU A 62 7.64 4.13 -1.31
N HIS A 63 8.81 3.89 -1.87
CA HIS A 63 9.36 4.67 -2.97
C HIS A 63 8.71 4.29 -4.30
N THR A 64 7.81 5.16 -4.76
CA THR A 64 7.29 5.24 -6.14
C THR A 64 7.95 6.40 -6.88
N SER A 65 7.80 6.44 -8.21
CA SER A 65 8.36 7.51 -9.05
C SER A 65 8.03 8.92 -8.55
N GLU A 66 6.87 9.12 -7.94
CA GLU A 66 6.45 10.43 -7.43
C GLU A 66 7.12 10.77 -6.08
N THR A 67 7.23 9.78 -5.19
CA THR A 67 7.82 9.97 -3.86
C THR A 67 9.35 10.10 -3.91
N VAL A 68 10.01 9.39 -4.84
CA VAL A 68 11.47 9.40 -4.98
C VAL A 68 11.97 10.80 -5.31
N SER A 69 11.31 11.52 -6.22
CA SER A 69 11.66 12.90 -6.57
C SER A 69 11.59 13.89 -5.40
N ARG A 70 10.84 13.55 -4.33
CA ARG A 70 10.71 14.38 -3.13
C ARG A 70 11.66 13.96 -2.00
N ALA A 71 12.19 12.74 -2.05
CA ALA A 71 12.99 12.17 -0.96
C ALA A 71 14.46 12.60 -1.09
N THR A 72 14.96 13.44 -0.18
CA THR A 72 16.33 13.97 -0.23
C THR A 72 17.35 13.13 0.55
N ASP A 73 16.89 12.40 1.58
CA ASP A 73 17.79 11.77 2.57
C ASP A 73 17.76 10.24 2.50
N THR A 74 17.40 9.69 1.34
CA THR A 74 17.33 8.24 1.13
C THR A 74 18.39 7.79 0.14
N TYR A 75 19.12 6.75 0.52
CA TYR A 75 20.34 6.31 -0.15
C TYR A 75 20.24 4.86 -0.62
N GLN A 76 21.02 4.54 -1.64
CA GLN A 76 21.18 3.19 -2.15
C GLN A 76 22.03 2.34 -1.20
N HIS A 77 22.12 1.04 -1.52
CA HIS A 77 23.01 0.08 -0.85
C HIS A 77 22.76 -0.13 0.66
N GLY A 78 21.60 0.27 1.17
CA GLY A 78 21.24 0.07 2.57
C GLY A 78 21.98 1.00 3.53
N LEU A 79 22.50 2.14 3.03
CA LEU A 79 23.09 3.16 3.87
C LEU A 79 22.03 3.79 4.77
N THR A 80 22.29 3.76 6.07
CA THR A 80 21.43 4.40 7.07
C THR A 80 21.67 5.91 7.10
N ALA A 81 20.77 6.64 7.76
CA ALA A 81 20.96 8.07 7.98
C ALA A 81 22.23 8.37 8.81
N GLU A 82 22.56 7.48 9.76
CA GLU A 82 23.76 7.59 10.58
C GLU A 82 25.03 7.40 9.74
N ASP A 83 25.02 6.41 8.83
CA ASP A 83 26.12 6.19 7.89
C ASP A 83 26.30 7.39 6.97
N ALA A 84 25.20 7.99 6.50
CA ALA A 84 25.26 9.17 5.65
C ALA A 84 25.90 10.37 6.36
N VAL A 85 25.57 10.61 7.64
CA VAL A 85 26.20 11.65 8.45
C VAL A 85 27.69 11.37 8.63
N LEU A 86 28.05 10.12 8.94
CA LEU A 86 29.45 9.72 9.09
C LEU A 86 30.24 9.95 7.80
N LEU A 87 29.71 9.46 6.67
CA LEU A 87 30.39 9.48 5.38
C LEU A 87 30.46 10.88 4.75
N PHE A 88 29.38 11.66 4.81
CA PHE A 88 29.30 12.93 4.07
C PHE A 88 29.64 14.15 4.92
N GLU A 89 29.42 14.12 6.24
CA GLU A 89 29.70 15.26 7.11
C GLU A 89 31.02 15.09 7.87
N LYS A 90 31.24 13.92 8.48
CA LYS A 90 32.40 13.68 9.37
C LYS A 90 33.66 13.24 8.61
N ALA A 91 33.53 12.38 7.61
CA ALA A 91 34.68 11.82 6.90
C ALA A 91 35.55 12.88 6.18
N PRO A 92 35.00 13.91 5.50
CA PRO A 92 35.82 14.94 4.86
C PRO A 92 36.73 15.67 5.86
N GLN A 93 36.22 15.96 7.06
CA GLN A 93 37.00 16.61 8.12
C GLN A 93 38.15 15.72 8.56
N ALA A 94 37.87 14.45 8.87
CA ALA A 94 38.88 13.47 9.27
C ALA A 94 39.97 13.26 8.21
N VAL A 95 39.59 13.13 6.93
CA VAL A 95 40.53 13.00 5.80
C VAL A 95 41.41 14.25 5.69
N THR A 96 40.84 15.44 5.83
CA THR A 96 41.64 16.67 5.79
C THR A 96 42.62 16.76 6.96
N ASP A 97 42.29 16.22 8.14
CA ASP A 97 43.18 16.24 9.29
C ASP A 97 44.35 15.25 9.12
N ILE A 98 44.12 14.10 8.48
CA ILE A 98 45.16 13.11 8.15
C ILE A 98 46.12 13.64 7.06
N THR A 99 45.57 14.24 6.00
CA THR A 99 46.33 14.67 4.80
C THR A 99 47.21 15.89 5.03
N LYS A 100 46.96 16.69 6.08
CA LYS A 100 47.79 17.86 6.44
C LYS A 100 49.25 17.54 6.78
N SER A 101 49.62 16.27 6.90
CA SER A 101 50.99 15.85 7.19
C SER A 101 51.97 15.97 6.01
N SER A 102 51.51 16.08 4.76
CA SER A 102 52.42 15.94 3.61
C SER A 102 52.64 17.18 2.74
N VAL A 103 51.68 17.77 2.01
CA VAL A 103 52.02 18.83 1.02
C VAL A 103 50.83 19.75 0.66
N VAL A 104 50.94 21.06 0.96
CA VAL A 104 50.35 22.27 0.31
C VAL A 104 48.82 22.33 0.03
N ARG A 105 48.10 23.15 0.83
CA ARG A 105 47.02 24.13 0.51
C ARG A 105 46.47 24.73 1.82
N SER A 106 45.74 25.85 1.79
CA SER A 106 45.04 26.34 2.99
C SER A 106 44.09 25.25 3.50
N LYS A 107 43.99 25.05 4.82
CA LYS A 107 43.13 24.01 5.44
C LYS A 107 41.70 24.08 4.93
N GLU A 108 41.22 25.28 4.64
CA GLU A 108 39.89 25.56 4.13
C GLU A 108 39.69 25.10 2.67
N GLU A 109 40.66 25.32 1.79
CA GLU A 109 40.59 24.86 0.40
C GLU A 109 40.59 23.33 0.31
N ALA A 110 41.43 22.68 1.12
CA ALA A 110 41.47 21.22 1.20
C ALA A 110 40.12 20.66 1.67
N LEU A 111 39.53 21.27 2.70
CA LEU A 111 38.22 20.86 3.20
C LEU A 111 37.10 21.07 2.19
N LYS A 112 37.10 22.20 1.45
CA LYS A 112 36.14 22.44 0.36
C LYS A 112 36.26 21.40 -0.75
N ALA A 113 37.48 21.03 -1.14
CA ALA A 113 37.70 20.01 -2.17
C ALA A 113 37.21 18.62 -1.73
N GLU A 114 37.44 18.23 -0.47
CA GLU A 114 36.91 16.97 0.08
C GLU A 114 35.38 16.99 0.23
N GLN A 115 34.80 18.13 0.60
CA GLN A 115 33.33 18.31 0.63
C GLN A 115 32.73 18.16 -0.77
N GLN A 116 33.32 18.77 -1.79
CA GLN A 116 32.86 18.61 -3.17
C GLN A 116 32.87 17.14 -3.62
N LYS A 117 33.90 16.37 -3.24
CA LYS A 117 33.94 14.93 -3.50
C LYS A 117 32.83 14.19 -2.76
N ALA A 118 32.61 14.51 -1.48
CA ALA A 118 31.54 13.92 -0.68
C ALA A 118 30.16 14.21 -1.28
N ASP A 119 29.92 15.43 -1.76
CA ASP A 119 28.67 15.83 -2.42
C ASP A 119 28.45 15.06 -3.73
N ILE A 120 29.48 14.86 -4.54
CA ILE A 120 29.40 14.04 -5.75
C ILE A 120 29.03 12.60 -5.40
N VAL A 121 29.68 12.00 -4.40
CA VAL A 121 29.37 10.64 -3.95
C VAL A 121 27.94 10.56 -3.40
N LYS A 122 27.50 11.56 -2.63
CA LYS A 122 26.13 11.68 -2.13
C LYS A 122 25.11 11.66 -3.27
N GLN A 123 25.37 12.39 -4.35
CA GLN A 123 24.51 12.40 -5.53
C GLN A 123 24.47 11.04 -6.25
N ILE A 124 25.61 10.37 -6.40
CA ILE A 124 25.70 9.05 -7.04
C ILE A 124 24.89 8.01 -6.27
N VAL A 125 24.99 8.07 -4.94
CA VAL A 125 24.39 7.09 -4.03
C VAL A 125 22.92 7.42 -3.70
N SER A 126 22.45 8.64 -3.98
CA SER A 126 21.06 9.02 -3.74
C SER A 126 20.05 8.09 -4.43
N LEU A 127 18.90 7.84 -3.78
CA LEU A 127 17.82 7.07 -4.41
C LEU A 127 17.15 7.81 -5.57
N GLN A 128 17.25 9.15 -5.61
CA GLN A 128 16.73 9.97 -6.70
C GLN A 128 17.33 9.58 -8.05
N ASN A 129 18.63 9.29 -8.06
CA ASN A 129 19.37 8.88 -9.26
C ASN A 129 19.45 7.36 -9.41
N ALA A 130 18.67 6.60 -8.64
CA ALA A 130 18.73 5.15 -8.63
C ALA A 130 17.98 4.50 -9.80
N ASN A 131 18.40 3.28 -10.13
CA ASN A 131 17.66 2.44 -11.07
C ASN A 131 16.40 1.82 -10.42
N ALA A 132 15.50 1.30 -11.25
CA ALA A 132 14.26 0.66 -10.79
C ALA A 132 14.54 -0.52 -9.83
N LYS A 133 15.65 -1.25 -10.02
CA LYS A 133 16.04 -2.38 -9.17
C LYS A 133 16.43 -1.92 -7.76
N ALA A 134 17.16 -0.81 -7.62
CA ALA A 134 17.57 -0.25 -6.35
C ALA A 134 16.35 0.29 -5.57
N ILE A 135 15.43 0.98 -6.25
CA ILE A 135 14.14 1.39 -5.67
C ILE A 135 13.37 0.15 -5.17
N GLN A 136 13.34 -0.91 -5.98
CA GLN A 136 12.67 -2.16 -5.59
C GLN A 136 13.34 -2.83 -4.37
N LEU A 137 14.67 -2.86 -4.30
CA LEU A 137 15.41 -3.40 -3.15
C LEU A 137 15.08 -2.62 -1.87
N TRP A 138 15.04 -1.30 -1.96
CA TRP A 138 14.64 -0.46 -0.84
C TRP A 138 13.20 -0.76 -0.39
N ASN A 139 12.26 -0.87 -1.34
CA ASN A 139 10.88 -1.22 -1.02
C ASN A 139 10.75 -2.62 -0.39
N VAL A 140 11.60 -3.57 -0.79
CA VAL A 140 11.67 -4.90 -0.16
C VAL A 140 12.18 -4.80 1.27
N GLN A 141 13.21 -3.99 1.52
CA GLN A 141 13.70 -3.75 2.88
C GLN A 141 12.59 -3.15 3.76
N ARG A 142 11.83 -2.19 3.21
CA ARG A 142 10.67 -1.61 3.90
C ARG A 142 9.58 -2.64 4.23
N CYS A 143 9.37 -3.63 3.36
CA CYS A 143 8.45 -4.74 3.64
C CYS A 143 8.92 -5.58 4.84
N ILE A 144 10.23 -5.84 4.95
CA ILE A 144 10.82 -6.63 6.04
C ILE A 144 10.66 -5.88 7.36
N GLU A 145 10.92 -4.58 7.38
CA GLU A 145 10.76 -3.73 8.57
C GLU A 145 9.29 -3.68 9.04
N TRP A 146 8.35 -3.57 8.10
CA TRP A 146 6.93 -3.37 8.43
C TRP A 146 6.21 -4.67 8.84
N PHE A 147 6.49 -5.78 8.14
CA PHE A 147 5.79 -7.06 8.32
C PHE A 147 6.61 -8.13 9.04
N GLY A 148 7.90 -7.88 9.27
CA GLY A 148 8.79 -8.79 9.99
C GLY A 148 8.35 -8.94 11.45
N ARG A 149 8.40 -10.17 11.96
CA ARG A 149 8.07 -10.45 13.37
C ARG A 149 9.23 -10.22 14.31
N LYS A 150 10.43 -10.30 13.75
CA LYS A 150 11.70 -10.13 14.42
C LYS A 150 12.64 -9.43 13.44
N GLU A 151 13.70 -8.86 13.97
CA GLU A 151 14.77 -8.28 13.17
C GLU A 151 15.33 -9.35 12.21
N GLY A 152 15.45 -8.97 10.92
CA GLY A 152 15.93 -9.87 9.86
C GLY A 152 14.95 -10.97 9.42
N ASP A 153 13.66 -10.88 9.76
CA ASP A 153 12.67 -11.85 9.29
C ASP A 153 12.36 -11.70 7.79
N THR A 154 12.91 -12.60 6.99
CA THR A 154 12.70 -12.63 5.52
C THR A 154 11.76 -13.75 5.07
N GLY A 155 11.46 -14.69 5.96
CA GLY A 155 10.80 -15.96 5.62
C GLY A 155 9.31 -16.01 5.95
N SER A 156 8.82 -15.09 6.78
CA SER A 156 7.42 -15.11 7.21
C SER A 156 6.42 -14.91 6.07
N PRO A 157 5.25 -15.58 6.11
CA PRO A 157 4.26 -15.48 5.05
C PRO A 157 3.74 -14.05 4.86
N GLU A 158 3.67 -13.25 5.92
CA GLU A 158 3.33 -11.82 5.84
C GLU A 158 4.36 -11.04 4.99
N VAL A 159 5.65 -11.21 5.29
CA VAL A 159 6.76 -10.57 4.57
C VAL A 159 6.80 -11.01 3.12
N GLN A 160 6.66 -12.32 2.85
CA GLN A 160 6.62 -12.83 1.48
C GLN A 160 5.43 -12.28 0.68
N ALA A 161 4.25 -12.18 1.30
CA ALA A 161 3.07 -11.60 0.67
C ALA A 161 3.26 -10.10 0.40
N ALA A 162 3.89 -9.36 1.33
CA ALA A 162 4.22 -7.95 1.15
C ALA A 162 5.19 -7.72 -0.02
N ILE A 163 6.27 -8.51 -0.10
CA ILE A 163 7.25 -8.44 -1.21
C ILE A 163 6.57 -8.70 -2.56
N LEU A 164 5.72 -9.73 -2.64
CA LEU A 164 4.95 -10.00 -3.86
C LEU A 164 4.01 -8.85 -4.19
N SER A 165 3.43 -8.19 -3.19
CA SER A 165 2.51 -7.08 -3.40
C SER A 165 3.20 -5.86 -4.00
N VAL A 166 4.41 -5.53 -3.55
CA VAL A 166 5.25 -4.48 -4.15
C VAL A 166 5.61 -4.82 -5.59
N ARG A 167 6.00 -6.08 -5.87
CA ARG A 167 6.34 -6.54 -7.23
C ARG A 167 5.13 -6.49 -8.16
N ILE A 168 3.97 -6.92 -7.69
CA ILE A 168 2.69 -6.86 -8.42
C ILE A 168 2.36 -5.42 -8.77
N GLN A 169 2.49 -4.48 -7.83
CA GLN A 169 2.23 -3.07 -8.09
C GLN A 169 3.18 -2.49 -9.14
N HIS A 170 4.48 -2.74 -9.00
CA HIS A 170 5.48 -2.29 -9.97
C HIS A 170 5.20 -2.83 -11.39
N LEU A 171 4.95 -4.13 -11.51
CA LEU A 171 4.66 -4.77 -12.80
C LEU A 171 3.31 -4.32 -13.37
N HIS A 172 2.32 -4.08 -12.51
CA HIS A 172 1.03 -3.53 -12.92
C HIS A 172 1.19 -2.14 -13.54
N SER A 173 1.94 -1.23 -12.90
CA SER A 173 2.23 0.10 -13.46
C SER A 173 2.97 0.01 -14.81
N HIS A 174 3.92 -0.90 -14.95
CA HIS A 174 4.60 -1.15 -16.24
C HIS A 174 3.62 -1.62 -17.32
N LEU A 175 2.73 -2.57 -17.01
CA LEU A 175 1.76 -3.11 -17.96
C LEU A 175 0.65 -2.12 -18.35
N GLN A 176 0.33 -1.16 -17.49
CA GLN A 176 -0.57 -0.05 -17.83
C GLN A 176 -0.02 0.77 -19.01
N GLN A 177 1.31 0.98 -19.04
CA GLN A 177 2.01 1.65 -20.13
C GLN A 177 2.23 0.71 -21.33
N HIS A 178 2.57 -0.56 -21.07
CA HIS A 178 2.92 -1.56 -22.08
C HIS A 178 1.87 -2.66 -22.24
N LYS A 179 0.69 -2.30 -22.76
CA LYS A 179 -0.48 -3.21 -22.87
C LYS A 179 -0.25 -4.46 -23.74
N LYS A 180 0.74 -4.45 -24.64
CA LYS A 180 1.03 -5.56 -25.57
C LYS A 180 1.98 -6.62 -24.98
N ASP A 181 2.54 -6.37 -23.80
CA ASP A 181 3.47 -7.31 -23.17
C ASP A 181 2.73 -8.47 -22.47
N ARG A 182 2.48 -9.52 -23.24
CA ARG A 182 1.78 -10.72 -22.75
C ARG A 182 2.64 -11.57 -21.81
N HIS A 183 3.95 -11.50 -21.93
CA HIS A 183 4.86 -12.29 -21.09
C HIS A 183 4.84 -11.78 -19.66
N ASN A 184 5.00 -10.46 -19.49
CA ASN A 184 4.92 -9.81 -18.20
C ASN A 184 3.51 -9.89 -17.60
N TYR A 185 2.45 -9.85 -18.40
CA TYR A 185 1.09 -10.10 -17.91
C TYR A 185 0.92 -11.52 -17.32
N ARG A 186 1.52 -12.54 -17.96
CA ARG A 186 1.54 -13.91 -17.41
C ARG A 186 2.31 -13.95 -16.08
N GLN A 187 3.44 -13.26 -15.97
CA GLN A 187 4.20 -13.16 -14.72
C GLN A 187 3.38 -12.48 -13.61
N LEU A 188 2.70 -11.36 -13.93
CA LEU A 188 1.79 -10.68 -13.01
C LEU A 188 0.73 -11.64 -12.47
N ARG A 189 0.04 -12.35 -13.37
CA ARG A 189 -0.98 -13.34 -12.99
C ARG A 189 -0.38 -14.41 -12.07
N SER A 190 0.79 -14.95 -12.39
CA SER A 190 1.46 -15.95 -11.56
C SER A 190 1.79 -15.42 -10.17
N MET A 191 2.31 -14.20 -10.04
CA MET A 191 2.62 -13.58 -8.75
C MET A 191 1.36 -13.35 -7.90
N VAL A 192 0.25 -12.91 -8.50
CA VAL A 192 -1.03 -12.72 -7.79
C VAL A 192 -1.51 -14.05 -7.20
N HIS A 193 -1.46 -15.14 -7.98
CA HIS A 193 -1.84 -16.47 -7.50
C HIS A 193 -0.90 -16.99 -6.41
N GLN A 194 0.41 -16.75 -6.54
CA GLN A 194 1.40 -17.11 -5.52
C GLN A 194 1.12 -16.36 -4.20
N ARG A 195 0.84 -15.06 -4.26
CA ARG A 195 0.47 -14.25 -3.09
C ARG A 195 -0.77 -14.81 -2.42
N ALA A 196 -1.81 -15.11 -3.19
CA ALA A 196 -3.04 -15.70 -2.66
C ALA A 196 -2.80 -17.06 -2.00
N LYS A 197 -1.94 -17.92 -2.56
CA LYS A 197 -1.56 -19.20 -1.95
C LYS A 197 -0.90 -19.00 -0.57
N ILE A 198 0.02 -18.04 -0.46
CA ILE A 198 0.69 -17.70 0.81
C ILE A 198 -0.31 -17.17 1.84
N LEU A 199 -1.18 -16.25 1.44
CA LEU A 199 -2.20 -15.69 2.32
C LEU A 199 -3.23 -16.74 2.76
N LYS A 200 -3.59 -17.69 1.89
CA LYS A 200 -4.45 -18.84 2.24
C LYS A 200 -3.78 -19.76 3.26
N TYR A 201 -2.47 -20.01 3.12
CA TYR A 201 -1.71 -20.74 4.13
C TYR A 201 -1.69 -19.99 5.48
N LEU A 202 -1.46 -18.67 5.45
CA LEU A 202 -1.48 -17.84 6.65
C LEU A 202 -2.85 -17.89 7.34
N LYS A 203 -3.95 -17.80 6.58
CA LYS A 203 -5.32 -17.93 7.09
C LYS A 203 -5.54 -19.25 7.83
N ASN A 204 -5.11 -20.36 7.24
CA ASN A 204 -5.23 -21.69 7.85
C ASN A 204 -4.41 -21.81 9.14
N LYS A 205 -3.27 -21.12 9.23
CA LYS A 205 -2.39 -21.15 10.40
C LYS A 205 -2.86 -20.23 11.52
N SER A 206 -3.36 -19.04 11.17
CA SER A 206 -3.82 -18.03 12.14
C SER A 206 -4.69 -16.99 11.45
N LEU A 207 -5.96 -16.97 11.83
CA LEU A 207 -6.94 -16.01 11.30
C LEU A 207 -6.63 -14.57 11.71
N THR A 208 -6.17 -14.35 12.94
CA THR A 208 -5.83 -13.02 13.46
C THR A 208 -4.69 -12.37 12.67
N ARG A 209 -3.61 -13.12 12.43
CA ARG A 209 -2.47 -12.67 11.62
C ARG A 209 -2.88 -12.38 10.18
N TYR A 210 -3.72 -13.25 9.62
CA TYR A 210 -4.23 -13.08 8.27
C TYR A 210 -5.03 -11.78 8.11
N ASN A 211 -5.96 -11.50 9.03
CA ASN A 211 -6.78 -10.29 8.98
C ASN A 211 -5.94 -9.02 9.09
N SER A 212 -5.00 -8.99 10.05
CA SER A 212 -4.09 -7.86 10.23
C SER A 212 -3.19 -7.64 9.00
N CYS A 213 -2.66 -8.72 8.42
CA CYS A 213 -1.84 -8.65 7.21
C CYS A 213 -2.65 -8.14 6.01
N LEU A 214 -3.90 -8.59 5.83
CA LEU A 214 -4.79 -8.10 4.77
C LEU A 214 -5.07 -6.60 4.89
N GLU A 215 -5.37 -6.13 6.11
CA GLU A 215 -5.65 -4.72 6.38
C GLU A 215 -4.44 -3.84 6.05
N GLN A 216 -3.25 -4.22 6.52
CA GLN A 216 -2.01 -3.50 6.25
C GLN A 216 -1.66 -3.48 4.75
N LEU A 217 -1.87 -4.59 4.04
CA LEU A 217 -1.68 -4.70 2.59
C LEU A 217 -2.82 -4.07 1.78
N GLY A 218 -3.89 -3.56 2.39
CA GLY A 218 -5.03 -3.00 1.67
C GLY A 218 -5.73 -4.02 0.77
N LEU A 219 -5.66 -5.30 1.11
CA LEU A 219 -6.24 -6.40 0.36
C LEU A 219 -7.54 -6.88 1.00
N GLN A 220 -8.47 -7.31 0.17
CA GLN A 220 -9.76 -7.83 0.60
C GLN A 220 -9.74 -9.36 0.60
N PRO A 221 -10.55 -10.06 1.41
CA PRO A 221 -10.59 -11.53 1.45
C PRO A 221 -10.79 -12.18 0.08
N ARG A 222 -11.54 -11.53 -0.82
CA ARG A 222 -11.73 -11.95 -2.22
C ARG A 222 -10.44 -12.05 -3.03
N ALA A 223 -9.41 -11.29 -2.69
CA ALA A 223 -8.10 -11.39 -3.35
C ALA A 223 -7.37 -12.70 -3.04
N VAL A 224 -7.87 -13.46 -2.05
CA VAL A 224 -7.31 -14.73 -1.56
C VAL A 224 -8.28 -15.88 -1.76
N GLU A 225 -9.58 -15.60 -1.64
CA GLU A 225 -10.66 -16.57 -1.62
C GLU A 225 -11.44 -16.61 -2.94
N GLY A 226 -11.91 -17.81 -3.29
CA GLY A 226 -12.67 -18.04 -4.51
C GLY A 226 -11.79 -18.12 -5.76
N GLU A 227 -12.39 -17.86 -6.91
CA GLU A 227 -11.70 -17.83 -8.20
C GLU A 227 -11.07 -16.45 -8.42
N ILE A 228 -9.75 -16.45 -8.59
CA ILE A 228 -8.97 -15.22 -8.77
C ILE A 228 -8.83 -14.96 -10.26
N ILE A 229 -9.52 -13.93 -10.72
CA ILE A 229 -9.49 -13.49 -12.11
C ILE A 229 -8.61 -12.24 -12.17
N VAL A 230 -7.53 -12.34 -12.95
CA VAL A 230 -6.52 -11.30 -13.22
C VAL A 230 -6.54 -10.94 -14.69
#